data_AF-A0A7V2X7A2-F1
#
_entry.id   AF-A0A7V2X7A2-F1
#
_cell.length_a   1.000
_cell.length_b   1.000
_cell.length_c   1.000
_cell.angle_alpha   90.00
_cell.angle_beta   90.00
_cell.angle_gamma   90.00
#
_symmetry.space_group_name_H-M   'P 1'
#
loop_
_entity.id
_entity.type
_entity.pdbx_description
1 polymer ?
#
loop_
_entity_poly.entity_id
_entity_poly.type
_entity_poly.pdbx_seq_one_letter_code
_entity_poly.pdbx_strand_id
1 'polypeptide(L)'
;MLKRLVIGTRGSELALAQSRSVAAALESAWPGLSVELKTLVTQGDRQTDRPLPEIGGKGLFTRELEEALRAGAIDLAVHSLKDLPTQLPGQLAVACVPVRAPANDSLIIAERHV
;
A
#
# COMPACT_ATOMS: atom_id res chain seq x y z
N MET A 1 23.17 12.56 -11.78
CA MET A 1 21.79 13.07 -11.71
C MET A 1 21.09 12.30 -10.60
N LEU A 2 20.64 12.97 -9.54
CA LEU A 2 19.87 12.33 -8.47
C LEU A 2 18.58 11.79 -9.11
N LYS A 3 18.34 10.48 -9.03
CA LYS A 3 17.08 9.91 -9.49
C LYS A 3 16.07 10.09 -8.35
N ARG A 4 14.98 10.78 -8.64
CA ARG A 4 13.82 10.85 -7.73
C ARG A 4 12.87 9.72 -8.08
N LEU A 5 12.33 9.04 -7.08
CA LEU A 5 11.33 8.00 -7.19
C LEU A 5 10.12 8.36 -6.32
N VAL A 6 8.92 8.27 -6.86
CA VAL A 6 7.67 8.58 -6.15
C VAL A 6 6.93 7.30 -5.81
N ILE A 7 6.75 7.02 -4.53
CA ILE A 7 5.98 5.89 -4.02
C ILE A 7 4.56 6.35 -3.70
N GLY A 8 3.57 5.72 -4.33
CA GLY A 8 2.17 5.86 -3.95
C GLY A 8 1.83 5.00 -2.74
N THR A 9 1.09 5.58 -1.79
CA THR A 9 0.61 4.90 -0.59
C THR A 9 -0.78 5.36 -0.19
N ARG A 10 -1.52 4.51 0.53
CA ARG A 10 -2.70 4.94 1.30
C ARG A 10 -2.27 5.80 2.49
N GLY A 11 -3.23 6.56 3.03
CA GLY A 11 -3.00 7.50 4.14
C GLY A 11 -3.02 6.91 5.54
N SER A 12 -3.40 5.65 5.73
CA SER A 12 -3.38 5.01 7.05
C SER A 12 -1.95 4.94 7.62
N GLU A 13 -1.81 5.04 8.95
CA GLU A 13 -0.51 4.94 9.63
C GLU A 13 0.26 3.67 9.26
N LEU A 14 -0.42 2.52 9.14
CA LEU A 14 0.21 1.27 8.73
C LEU A 14 0.72 1.33 7.29
N ALA A 15 -0.04 1.89 6.35
CA ALA A 15 0.38 2.03 4.95
C ALA A 15 1.59 2.99 4.82
N LEU A 16 1.59 4.09 5.57
CA LEU A 16 2.74 5.00 5.64
C LEU A 16 3.97 4.30 6.22
N ALA A 17 3.82 3.52 7.29
CA ALA A 17 4.91 2.76 7.88
C ALA A 17 5.51 1.73 6.90
N GLN A 18 4.65 0.99 6.19
CA GLN A 18 5.06 0.04 5.14
C GLN A 18 5.83 0.75 4.02
N SER A 19 5.32 1.89 3.55
CA SER A 19 5.93 2.66 2.46
C SER A 19 7.25 3.30 2.87
N ARG A 20 7.36 3.81 4.10
CA ARG A 20 8.62 4.33 4.67
C ARG A 20 9.68 3.23 4.79
N SER A 21 9.28 2.01 5.17
CA SER A 21 10.18 0.85 5.23
C SER A 21 10.75 0.50 3.84
N VAL A 22 9.89 0.48 2.81
CA VAL A 22 10.33 0.28 1.42
C VAL A 22 11.23 1.42 0.95
N ALA A 23 10.86 2.68 1.21
CA ALA A 23 11.67 3.84 0.86
C ALA A 23 13.08 3.76 1.45
N ALA A 24 13.19 3.48 2.75
CA ALA A 24 14.48 3.34 3.43
C ALA A 24 15.34 2.22 2.83
N ALA A 25 14.73 1.07 2.48
CA ALA A 25 15.46 -0.03 1.83
C ALA A 25 15.98 0.36 0.45
N LEU A 26 15.19 1.09 -0.35
CA LEU A 26 15.61 1.59 -1.66
C LEU A 26 16.74 2.63 -1.54
N GLU A 27 16.59 3.61 -0.66
CA GLU A 27 17.62 4.65 -0.46
C GLU A 27 18.94 4.06 0.06
N SER A 28 18.86 3.04 0.92
CA SER A 28 20.04 2.31 1.39
C SER A 28 20.73 1.50 0.29
N ALA A 29 19.97 0.93 -0.65
CA ALA A 29 20.52 0.09 -1.73
C ALA A 29 21.06 0.90 -2.91
N TRP A 30 20.55 2.11 -3.13
CA TRP A 30 20.97 3.01 -4.22
C TRP A 30 21.40 4.38 -3.69
N PRO A 31 22.68 4.55 -3.32
CA PRO A 31 23.20 5.85 -2.90
C PRO A 31 22.97 6.93 -3.96
N GLY A 32 22.19 7.96 -3.62
CA GLY A 32 21.80 9.05 -4.52
C GLY A 32 20.41 8.91 -5.15
N LEU A 33 19.66 7.86 -4.81
CA LEU A 33 18.21 7.83 -4.98
C LEU A 33 17.55 8.68 -3.88
N SER A 34 16.56 9.49 -4.25
CA SER A 34 15.69 10.17 -3.28
C SER A 34 14.26 9.68 -3.49
N VAL A 35 13.62 9.26 -2.39
CA VAL A 35 12.26 8.72 -2.44
C VAL A 35 11.27 9.73 -1.87
N GLU A 36 10.20 10.00 -2.63
CA GLU A 36 9.07 10.82 -2.21
C GLU A 36 7.85 9.93 -1.96
N LEU A 37 7.13 10.13 -0.86
CA LEU A 37 5.86 9.45 -0.61
C LEU A 37 4.69 10.34 -1.04
N LYS A 38 3.83 9.81 -1.92
CA LYS A 38 2.59 10.45 -2.34
C LYS A 38 1.41 9.69 -1.78
N THR A 39 0.69 10.33 -0.86
CA THR A 39 -0.53 9.77 -0.28
C THR A 39 -1.71 9.92 -1.24
N LEU A 40 -2.42 8.83 -1.50
CA LEU A 40 -3.67 8.82 -2.25
C LEU A 40 -4.82 8.34 -1.36
N VAL A 41 -5.99 8.96 -1.55
CA VAL A 41 -7.22 8.60 -0.83
C VAL A 41 -8.02 7.65 -1.71
N THR A 42 -8.21 6.42 -1.26
CA THR A 42 -8.96 5.39 -1.99
C THR A 42 -10.45 5.44 -1.65
N GLN A 43 -11.30 4.84 -2.48
CA GLN A 43 -12.73 4.68 -2.15
C GLN A 43 -12.95 3.93 -0.83
N GLY A 44 -12.15 2.90 -0.56
CA GLY A 44 -12.20 2.17 0.71
C GLY A 44 -11.81 3.02 1.92
N ASP A 45 -11.02 4.08 1.76
CA ASP A 45 -10.73 5.03 2.85
C ASP A 45 -11.93 5.95 3.14
N ARG A 46 -12.81 6.16 2.15
CA ARG A 46 -13.99 7.03 2.29
C ARG A 46 -15.22 6.31 2.84
N GLN A 47 -15.29 4.99 2.69
CA GLN A 47 -16.43 4.17 3.09
C GLN A 47 -16.05 3.28 4.28
N THR A 48 -16.19 3.83 5.49
CA THR A 48 -15.95 3.15 6.77
C THR A 48 -17.25 2.77 7.49
N ASP A 49 -18.39 3.15 6.93
CA ASP A 49 -19.72 3.06 7.53
C ASP A 49 -20.46 1.74 7.23
N ARG A 50 -19.89 0.89 6.38
CA ARG A 50 -20.49 -0.37 5.94
C ARG A 50 -19.50 -1.53 5.97
N PRO A 51 -19.96 -2.77 6.23
CA PRO A 51 -19.11 -3.95 6.14
C PRO A 51 -18.49 -4.13 4.75
N LEU A 52 -17.20 -4.50 4.70
CA LEU A 52 -16.45 -4.78 3.47
C LEU A 52 -17.17 -5.72 2.48
N PRO A 53 -17.84 -6.82 2.92
CA PRO A 53 -18.59 -7.68 2.00
C PRO A 53 -19.78 -6.98 1.32
N GLU A 54 -20.38 -5.99 1.97
CA GLU A 54 -21.55 -5.24 1.47
C GLU A 54 -21.16 -4.08 0.56
N ILE A 55 -19.97 -3.53 0.76
CA ILE A 55 -19.43 -2.45 -0.09
C ILE A 55 -19.20 -2.98 -1.52
N GLY A 56 -18.81 -4.25 -1.65
CA GLY A 56 -18.52 -4.86 -2.94
C GLY A 56 -17.33 -4.21 -3.65
N GLY A 57 -16.77 -4.91 -4.64
CA GLY A 57 -15.83 -4.30 -5.59
C GLY A 57 -14.41 -4.82 -5.47
N LYS A 58 -13.98 -5.52 -6.52
CA LYS A 58 -12.56 -5.74 -6.82
C LYS A 58 -11.86 -4.38 -6.84
N GLY A 59 -10.77 -4.23 -6.09
CA GLY A 59 -9.90 -3.05 -6.17
C GLY A 59 -10.30 -1.85 -5.30
N LEU A 60 -11.13 -2.03 -4.27
CA LEU A 60 -11.57 -0.96 -3.35
C LEU A 60 -10.42 -0.12 -2.76
N PHE A 61 -9.26 -0.74 -2.56
CA PHE A 61 -8.05 -0.11 -2.00
C PHE A 61 -6.91 0.04 -3.00
N THR A 62 -7.10 -0.37 -4.26
CA THR A 62 -6.02 -0.41 -5.26
C THR A 62 -6.29 0.52 -6.43
N ARG A 63 -7.55 0.78 -6.78
CA ARG A 63 -7.92 1.51 -7.99
C ARG A 63 -7.22 2.87 -8.14
N GLU A 64 -7.27 3.74 -7.14
CA GLU A 64 -6.68 5.08 -7.25
C GLU A 64 -5.15 5.04 -7.36
N LEU A 65 -4.51 4.05 -6.74
CA LEU A 65 -3.07 3.82 -6.86
C LEU A 65 -2.73 3.27 -8.25
N GLU A 66 -3.53 2.36 -8.80
CA GLU A 66 -3.36 1.84 -10.16
C GLU A 66 -3.56 2.91 -11.23
N GLU A 67 -4.56 3.78 -11.07
CA GLU A 67 -4.78 4.93 -11.96
C GLU A 67 -3.60 5.91 -11.90
N ALA A 68 -3.07 6.18 -10.69
CA ALA A 68 -1.89 7.03 -10.53
C ALA A 68 -0.61 6.42 -11.15
N LEU A 69 -0.43 5.10 -11.06
CA LEU A 69 0.67 4.39 -11.74
C LEU A 69 0.56 4.55 -13.26
N ARG A 70 -0.63 4.31 -13.82
CA ARG A 70 -0.88 4.44 -15.27
C ARG A 70 -0.66 5.86 -15.78
N ALA A 71 -1.01 6.84 -14.97
CA ALA A 71 -0.82 8.26 -15.29
C ALA A 71 0.63 8.74 -15.12
N GLY A 72 1.55 7.89 -14.62
CA GLY A 72 2.93 8.29 -14.29
C GLY A 72 3.00 9.29 -13.13
N ALA A 73 1.94 9.38 -12.32
CA ALA A 73 1.85 10.28 -11.19
C ALA A 73 2.56 9.73 -9.93
N ILE A 74 2.87 8.43 -9.94
CA ILE A 74 3.72 7.67 -9.02
C ILE A 74 4.48 6.61 -9.84
N ASP A 75 5.67 6.20 -9.36
CA ASP A 75 6.53 5.23 -10.04
C ASP A 75 6.28 3.79 -9.55
N LEU A 76 5.92 3.62 -8.28
CA LEU A 76 5.51 2.35 -7.69
C LEU A 76 4.44 2.57 -6.61
N ALA A 77 3.69 1.53 -6.27
CA ALA A 77 2.74 1.54 -5.16
C ALA A 77 3.11 0.45 -4.13
N VAL A 78 2.94 0.76 -2.84
CA VAL A 78 3.14 -0.20 -1.74
C VAL A 78 1.79 -0.60 -1.17
N HIS A 79 1.57 -1.91 -1.05
CA HIS A 79 0.35 -2.50 -0.52
C HIS A 79 0.65 -3.57 0.51
N SER A 80 -0.30 -3.80 1.42
CA SER A 80 -0.39 -5.09 2.09
C SER A 80 -0.82 -6.13 1.05
N LEU A 81 -0.06 -7.20 0.91
CA LEU A 81 -0.29 -8.20 -0.15
C LEU A 81 -1.69 -8.81 -0.12
N LYS A 82 -2.29 -8.93 1.07
CA LYS A 82 -3.67 -9.43 1.26
C LYS A 82 -4.75 -8.54 0.64
N ASP A 83 -4.45 -7.27 0.39
CA ASP A 83 -5.40 -6.30 -0.16
C ASP A 83 -5.34 -6.23 -1.70
N LEU A 84 -4.39 -6.94 -2.33
CA LEU A 84 -4.28 -6.99 -3.79
C LEU A 84 -5.26 -8.02 -4.39
N PRO A 85 -5.85 -7.74 -5.56
CA PRO A 85 -6.67 -8.72 -6.28
C PRO A 85 -5.81 -9.88 -6.78
N THR A 86 -6.39 -11.08 -6.84
CA THR A 86 -5.73 -12.27 -7.39
C THR A 86 -5.45 -12.18 -8.89
N GLN A 87 -6.26 -11.40 -9.61
CA GLN A 87 -6.02 -11.03 -11.00
C GLN A 87 -5.54 -9.59 -11.04
N LEU A 88 -4.26 -9.42 -11.34
CA LEU A 88 -3.68 -8.09 -11.55
C LEU A 88 -4.19 -7.52 -12.88
N PRO A 89 -4.48 -6.20 -12.93
CA PRO A 89 -4.97 -5.60 -14.16
C PRO A 89 -3.84 -5.56 -15.21
N GLY A 90 -4.18 -5.83 -16.47
CA GLY A 90 -3.25 -6.30 -17.53
C GLY A 90 -2.09 -5.40 -17.98
N GLN A 91 -1.71 -4.38 -17.22
CA GLN A 91 -0.52 -3.55 -17.47
C GLN A 91 0.28 -3.25 -16.19
N LEU A 92 -0.11 -3.84 -15.06
CA LEU A 92 0.57 -3.69 -13.78
C LEU A 92 1.00 -5.07 -13.29
N ALA A 93 2.10 -5.10 -12.57
CA ALA A 93 2.66 -6.33 -12.02
C ALA A 93 3.13 -6.08 -10.58
N VAL A 94 3.09 -7.14 -9.76
CA VAL A 94 3.78 -7.14 -8.47
C VAL A 94 5.28 -7.31 -8.75
N ALA A 95 6.01 -6.21 -8.70
CA ALA A 95 7.45 -6.20 -9.01
C ALA A 95 8.33 -6.74 -7.87
N CYS A 96 7.84 -6.71 -6.63
CA CYS A 96 8.60 -7.12 -5.45
C CYS A 96 7.66 -7.57 -4.34
N VAL A 97 8.09 -8.58 -3.57
CA VAL A 97 7.48 -8.97 -2.30
C VAL A 97 8.59 -8.94 -1.24
N PRO A 98 8.55 -8.00 -0.26
CA PRO A 98 9.53 -7.94 0.82
C PRO A 98 9.52 -9.20 1.70
N VAL A 99 10.53 -9.33 2.57
CA VAL A 99 10.57 -10.39 3.59
C VAL A 99 9.28 -10.35 4.43
N ARG A 100 8.63 -11.50 4.57
CA ARG A 100 7.32 -11.61 5.22
C ARG A 100 7.46 -11.39 6.73
N ALA A 101 6.63 -10.51 7.27
CA ALA A 101 6.41 -10.39 8.72
C ALA A 101 5.66 -11.63 9.27
N PRO A 102 5.58 -11.82 10.60
CA PRO A 102 4.76 -12.86 11.19
C PRO A 102 3.32 -12.84 10.65
N ALA A 103 2.83 -14.02 10.23
CA ALA A 103 1.54 -14.16 9.54
C ALA A 103 0.40 -14.62 10.47
N ASN A 104 0.64 -14.62 11.78
CA ASN A 104 -0.31 -15.08 12.79
C ASN A 104 -1.34 -13.99 13.08
N ASP A 105 -2.57 -14.40 13.38
CA ASP A 105 -3.57 -13.52 13.97
C ASP A 105 -3.23 -13.25 15.44
N SER A 106 -3.61 -12.06 15.92
CA SER A 106 -3.44 -11.65 17.31
C SER A 106 -4.79 -11.51 18.00
N LEU A 107 -4.94 -12.14 19.16
CA LEU A 107 -6.09 -11.94 20.04
C LEU A 107 -5.91 -10.63 20.82
N ILE A 108 -6.81 -9.67 20.61
CA ILE A 108 -6.85 -8.40 21.36
C ILE A 108 -8.07 -8.44 22.28
N ILE A 109 -7.83 -8.46 23.59
CA ILE A 109 -8.88 -8.43 24.62
C ILE A 109 -8.63 -7.28 25.59
N ALA A 110 -9.71 -6.67 26.08
CA ALA A 110 -9.60 -5.73 27.18
C ALA A 110 -9.21 -6.49 28.47
N GLU A 111 -8.37 -5.89 29.31
CA GLU A 111 -7.93 -6.47 30.58
C GLU A 111 -9.07 -6.81 31.57
N ARG A 112 -10.28 -6.30 31.32
CA ARG A 112 -11.41 -6.39 32.25
C ARG A 112 -12.60 -7.07 31.58
N HIS A 113 -12.71 -8.38 31.77
CA HIS A 113 -13.99 -9.08 31.80
C HIS A 113 -14.25 -9.41 33.27
N VAL A 114 -15.08 -8.60 33.94
CA VAL A 114 -15.74 -8.98 35.20
C VAL A 114 -17.21 -9.12 34.89
#